data_AF-V9Z5N6-F1
#
_entry.id   AF-V9Z5N6-F1
#
_cell.length_a   1.000
_cell.length_b   1.000
_cell.length_c   1.000
_cell.angle_alpha   90.00
_cell.angle_beta   90.00
_cell.angle_gamma   90.00
#
_symmetry.space_group_name_H-M   'P 1'
#
loop_
_entity.id
_entity.type
_entity.pdbx_description
1 polymer ?
#
loop_
_entity_poly.entity_id
_entity_poly.type
_entity_poly.pdbx_seq_one_letter_code
_entity_poly.pdbx_strand_id
1 'polypeptide(L)'
;MPDCLAELWDHQCMVNSGARSGLRQLLDGVVSHHLSGNTHATLNAAFADLAMPEVPKEAGSLRVRIERSFAQVSADELPQVAHRILARGSLTAATRNGIQDLLWAESSTPEIPKRIRRELARSLDLADMARHEARFMTLLERFWVLDREESLADLLLPSVNRPPGLRQDIQQHVFRNPEDWSAEDLFEHLGAFEAGDARFARFLESAVSADVLLDEPAQRHLVAQINGQIRAVGIELRETGSDGGYPLFSMVSTRLADNRRPKNVIFASLTKPDIRFLSAVDNDIEIVGDPGNVLVYDREITGDGISWRDLQAWWQETQKIADEAEAKKSLYHRLRRSLPGNSPGQRNLFELYHHILGPAVYDLPALLPEVWLHWDHKTVHQRGPEALLRSRMDFLLLLPHGQRVVLEVDGSQHYTRDDGQVPDSHKYAEMVAGDRDLKLRGYEVFRFGHDELKDAENARPLLQEFLPALFQSFEVNGRAS
;
A
#
# COMPACT_ATOMS: atom_id res chain seq x y z
N MET A 1 18.56 3.70 -23.65
CA MET A 1 17.60 4.52 -22.87
C MET A 1 17.76 4.28 -21.35
N PRO A 2 18.97 4.39 -20.75
CA PRO A 2 19.16 4.18 -19.31
C PRO A 2 18.93 5.46 -18.49
N ASP A 3 18.95 6.62 -19.14
CA ASP A 3 18.92 7.93 -18.47
C ASP A 3 17.54 8.30 -17.92
N CYS A 4 16.46 7.81 -18.53
CA CYS A 4 15.09 8.09 -18.07
C CYS A 4 14.73 7.44 -16.72
N LEU A 5 15.35 6.30 -16.36
CA LEU A 5 15.01 5.56 -15.13
C LEU A 5 15.79 6.06 -13.90
N ALA A 6 17.01 6.58 -14.11
CA ALA A 6 17.75 7.29 -13.06
C ALA A 6 17.06 8.61 -12.70
N GLU A 7 16.57 9.34 -13.71
CA GLU A 7 15.79 10.57 -13.52
C GLU A 7 14.51 10.32 -12.71
N LEU A 8 13.80 9.21 -12.92
CA LEU A 8 12.55 8.89 -12.20
C LEU A 8 12.78 8.52 -10.73
N TRP A 9 13.88 7.84 -10.38
CA TRP A 9 14.23 7.51 -8.99
C TRP A 9 14.74 8.72 -8.21
N ASP A 10 15.60 9.54 -8.82
CA ASP A 10 16.00 10.81 -8.24
C ASP A 10 14.77 11.70 -8.08
N HIS A 11 13.86 11.74 -9.06
CA HIS A 11 12.61 12.48 -8.93
C HIS A 11 11.77 12.04 -7.74
N GLN A 12 11.56 10.75 -7.49
CA GLN A 12 10.64 10.31 -6.42
C GLN A 12 11.24 10.43 -5.01
N CYS A 13 12.55 10.19 -4.86
CA CYS A 13 13.28 10.48 -3.62
C CYS A 13 13.38 12.00 -3.35
N MET A 14 13.59 12.81 -4.39
CA MET A 14 13.56 14.28 -4.30
C MET A 14 12.14 14.80 -4.02
N VAL A 15 11.09 14.16 -4.55
CA VAL A 15 9.69 14.53 -4.28
C VAL A 15 9.30 14.19 -2.85
N ASN A 16 9.69 13.02 -2.31
CA ASN A 16 9.42 12.67 -0.91
C ASN A 16 10.22 13.55 0.07
N SER A 17 11.52 13.77 -0.22
CA SER A 17 12.35 14.70 0.55
C SER A 17 11.82 16.14 0.46
N GLY A 18 11.36 16.55 -0.72
CA GLY A 18 10.78 17.86 -1.00
C GLY A 18 9.43 18.08 -0.33
N ALA A 19 8.54 17.09 -0.35
CA ALA A 19 7.23 17.13 0.31
C ALA A 19 7.39 17.20 1.83
N ARG A 20 8.28 16.38 2.42
CA ARG A 20 8.61 16.44 3.84
C ARG A 20 9.27 17.76 4.25
N SER A 21 10.15 18.29 3.42
CA SER A 21 10.80 19.60 3.65
C SER A 21 9.79 20.75 3.54
N GLY A 22 8.94 20.73 2.51
CA GLY A 22 7.84 21.69 2.34
C GLY A 22 6.83 21.62 3.49
N LEU A 23 6.49 20.40 3.96
CA LEU A 23 5.61 20.20 5.10
C LEU A 23 6.23 20.79 6.36
N ARG A 24 7.51 20.57 6.61
CA ARG A 24 8.22 21.18 7.75
C ARG A 24 8.19 22.70 7.67
N GLN A 25 8.50 23.28 6.52
CA GLN A 25 8.50 24.73 6.33
C GLN A 25 7.11 25.34 6.57
N LEU A 26 6.07 24.70 6.04
CA LEU A 26 4.69 25.15 6.22
C LEU A 26 4.24 25.03 7.68
N LEU A 27 4.60 23.93 8.35
CA LEU A 27 4.26 23.68 9.75
C LEU A 27 5.03 24.59 10.71
N ASP A 28 6.24 25.04 10.39
CA ASP A 28 7.05 25.90 11.28
C ASP A 28 6.29 27.18 11.66
N GLY A 29 5.75 27.89 10.66
CA GLY A 29 4.94 29.09 10.88
C GLY A 29 3.65 28.81 11.65
N VAL A 30 2.99 27.70 11.33
CA VAL A 30 1.71 27.29 11.93
C VAL A 30 1.87 26.89 13.40
N VAL A 31 2.89 26.09 13.71
CA VAL A 31 3.22 25.67 15.09
C VAL A 31 3.59 26.88 15.94
N SER A 32 4.41 27.78 15.40
CA SER A 32 4.81 29.01 16.10
C SER A 32 3.61 29.88 16.46
N HIS A 33 2.68 30.09 15.52
CA HIS A 33 1.45 30.84 15.76
C HIS A 33 0.50 30.13 16.75
N HIS A 34 0.29 28.82 16.61
CA HIS A 34 -0.59 28.07 17.50
C HIS A 34 -0.09 28.04 18.94
N LEU A 35 1.23 27.98 19.13
CA LEU A 35 1.82 27.82 20.46
C LEU A 35 2.17 29.16 21.13
N SER A 36 2.15 30.29 20.41
CA SER A 36 2.56 31.60 20.95
C SER A 36 1.70 32.11 22.11
N GLY A 37 0.46 31.61 22.26
CA GLY A 37 -0.43 31.97 23.37
C GLY A 37 -0.15 31.23 24.69
N ASN A 38 0.76 30.26 24.70
CA ASN A 38 1.05 29.45 25.90
C ASN A 38 2.01 30.15 26.86
N THR A 39 2.00 29.70 28.11
CA THR A 39 2.96 30.12 29.15
C THR A 39 4.03 29.06 29.37
N HIS A 40 5.10 29.40 30.10
CA HIS A 40 6.17 28.42 30.38
C HIS A 40 5.65 27.17 31.11
N ALA A 41 4.56 27.30 31.87
CA ALA A 41 3.92 26.22 32.62
C ALA A 41 3.06 25.30 31.74
N THR A 42 2.47 25.82 30.66
CA THR A 42 1.51 25.09 29.80
C THR A 42 2.15 24.55 28.51
N LEU A 43 3.32 25.07 28.13
CA LEU A 43 3.94 24.77 26.84
C LEU A 43 4.30 23.29 26.62
N ASN A 44 4.78 22.55 27.64
CA ASN A 44 5.10 21.12 27.47
C ASN A 44 3.85 20.26 27.25
N ALA A 45 2.73 20.59 27.91
CA ALA A 45 1.46 19.93 27.65
C ALA A 45 1.00 20.20 26.20
N ALA A 46 1.16 21.45 25.73
CA ALA A 46 0.83 21.81 24.35
C ALA A 46 1.75 21.11 23.32
N PHE A 47 3.02 20.85 23.64
CA PHE A 47 3.91 20.01 22.82
C PHE A 47 3.42 18.57 22.76
N ALA A 48 3.12 17.96 23.91
CA ALA A 48 2.63 16.59 23.98
C ALA A 48 1.32 16.41 23.19
N ASP A 49 0.42 17.39 23.25
CA ASP A 49 -0.82 17.38 22.47
C ASP A 49 -0.58 17.42 20.96
N LEU A 50 0.54 17.99 20.50
CA LEU A 50 0.94 18.01 19.09
C LEU A 50 1.92 16.88 18.70
N ALA A 51 2.22 15.94 19.61
CA ALA A 51 3.27 14.92 19.42
C ALA A 51 4.67 15.51 19.23
N MET A 52 4.95 16.65 19.86
CA MET A 52 6.26 17.30 19.82
C MET A 52 7.07 16.99 21.10
N PRO A 53 8.40 16.85 21.01
CA PRO A 53 9.27 16.59 22.16
C PRO A 53 9.23 17.71 23.21
N GLU A 54 9.31 17.35 24.49
CA GLU A 54 9.39 18.32 25.57
C GLU A 54 10.71 19.10 25.57
N VAL A 55 10.65 20.38 25.95
CA VAL A 55 11.85 21.23 26.09
C VAL A 55 11.87 21.89 27.46
N PRO A 56 12.96 21.75 28.26
CA PRO A 56 13.07 22.32 29.60
C PRO A 56 12.79 23.83 29.65
N LYS A 57 12.36 24.34 30.81
CA LYS A 57 12.03 25.77 30.97
C LYS A 57 13.27 26.66 30.87
N GLU A 58 14.42 26.12 31.24
CA GLU A 58 15.75 26.75 31.24
C GLU A 58 16.32 26.89 29.82
N ALA A 59 15.70 26.26 28.82
CA ALA A 59 16.19 26.24 27.44
C ALA A 59 16.04 27.58 26.70
N GLY A 60 15.40 28.60 27.30
CA GLY A 60 15.28 29.94 26.75
C GLY A 60 13.86 30.49 26.77
N SER A 61 13.59 31.51 25.95
CA SER A 61 12.25 32.09 25.79
C SER A 61 11.24 31.09 25.22
N LEU A 62 9.93 31.38 25.34
CA LEU A 62 8.87 30.54 24.78
C LEU A 62 9.10 30.21 23.29
N ARG A 63 9.48 31.23 22.50
CA ARG A 63 9.79 31.08 21.08
C ARG A 63 10.95 30.10 20.83
N VAL A 64 12.06 30.26 21.57
CA VAL A 64 13.22 29.35 21.46
C VAL A 64 12.84 27.92 21.84
N ARG A 65 11.95 27.74 22.83
CA ARG A 65 11.46 26.41 23.22
C ARG A 65 10.60 25.77 22.14
N ILE A 66 9.72 26.55 21.48
CA ILE A 66 8.89 26.07 20.36
C ILE A 66 9.77 25.65 19.18
N GLU A 67 10.70 26.52 18.76
CA GLU A 67 11.63 26.27 17.66
C GLU A 67 12.48 25.01 17.94
N ARG A 68 13.01 24.86 19.17
CA ARG A 68 13.79 23.67 19.56
C ARG A 68 12.97 22.39 19.62
N SER A 69 11.72 22.47 20.08
CA SER A 69 10.84 21.29 20.14
C SER A 69 10.51 20.82 18.72
N PHE A 70 10.12 21.74 17.84
CA PHE A 70 9.77 21.41 16.45
C PHE A 70 10.99 20.94 15.64
N ALA A 71 12.17 21.50 15.88
CA ALA A 71 13.42 21.05 15.25
C ALA A 71 13.82 19.61 15.63
N GLN A 72 13.35 19.09 16.78
CA GLN A 72 13.62 17.72 17.22
C GLN A 72 12.64 16.68 16.63
N VAL A 73 11.51 17.11 16.07
CA VAL A 73 10.58 16.22 15.37
C VAL A 73 11.28 15.67 14.14
N SER A 74 11.38 14.36 13.99
CA SER A 74 11.99 13.73 12.81
C SER A 74 11.10 13.87 11.56
N ALA A 75 11.63 13.58 10.36
CA ALA A 75 10.83 13.62 9.14
C ALA A 75 9.65 12.63 9.16
N ASP A 76 9.81 11.49 9.84
CA ASP A 76 8.80 10.43 9.94
C ASP A 76 7.67 10.77 10.92
N GLU A 77 7.94 11.65 11.89
CA GLU A 77 6.96 12.11 12.88
C GLU A 77 6.16 13.34 12.41
N LEU A 78 6.62 14.05 11.37
CA LEU A 78 5.94 15.24 10.83
C LEU A 78 4.47 15.00 10.44
N PRO A 79 4.08 13.89 9.78
CA PRO A 79 2.68 13.57 9.50
C PRO A 79 1.80 13.58 10.75
N GLN A 80 2.29 13.02 11.86
CA GLN A 80 1.52 12.93 13.10
C GLN A 80 1.25 14.32 13.67
N VAL A 81 2.25 15.20 13.65
CA VAL A 81 2.10 16.61 14.06
C VAL A 81 1.09 17.31 13.14
N ALA A 82 1.22 17.14 11.82
CA ALA A 82 0.31 17.73 10.83
C ALA A 82 -1.15 17.30 11.03
N HIS A 83 -1.40 16.01 11.24
CA HIS A 83 -2.74 15.49 11.50
C HIS A 83 -3.36 16.06 12.78
N ARG A 84 -2.57 16.21 13.86
CA ARG A 84 -3.03 16.81 15.12
C ARG A 84 -3.36 18.29 14.98
N ILE A 85 -2.62 19.02 14.15
CA ILE A 85 -2.91 20.43 13.83
C ILE A 85 -4.19 20.53 13.01
N LEU A 86 -4.34 19.71 11.95
CA LEU A 86 -5.55 19.67 11.13
C LEU A 86 -6.81 19.36 11.96
N ALA A 87 -6.72 18.43 12.92
CA ALA A 87 -7.82 18.04 13.79
C ALA A 87 -8.32 19.17 14.72
N ARG A 88 -7.49 20.19 14.99
CA ARG A 88 -7.86 21.34 15.82
C ARG A 88 -8.66 22.40 15.06
N GLY A 89 -8.68 22.37 13.74
CA GLY A 89 -9.57 23.19 12.90
C GLY A 89 -9.32 24.71 12.88
N SER A 90 -8.21 25.20 13.42
CA SER A 90 -7.91 26.65 13.55
C SER A 90 -6.94 27.18 12.47
N LEU A 91 -7.08 26.67 11.24
CA LEU A 91 -6.23 27.03 10.10
C LEU A 91 -7.02 27.80 9.04
N THR A 92 -6.33 28.68 8.30
CA THR A 92 -6.90 29.21 7.05
C THR A 92 -7.09 28.09 6.04
N ALA A 93 -8.08 28.22 5.15
CA ALA A 93 -8.37 27.20 4.14
C ALA A 93 -7.15 26.93 3.24
N ALA A 94 -6.40 27.98 2.88
CA ALA A 94 -5.17 27.87 2.10
C ALA A 94 -4.08 27.07 2.83
N THR A 95 -3.82 27.38 4.11
CA THR A 95 -2.83 26.67 4.92
C THR A 95 -3.21 25.21 5.12
N ARG A 96 -4.48 24.95 5.45
CA ARG A 96 -5.03 23.60 5.59
C ARG A 96 -4.86 22.81 4.30
N ASN A 97 -5.19 23.41 3.15
CA ASN A 97 -5.05 22.77 1.85
C ASN A 97 -3.58 22.44 1.55
N GLY A 98 -2.66 23.38 1.81
CA GLY A 98 -1.23 23.14 1.62
C GLY A 98 -0.71 21.98 2.46
N ILE A 99 -1.09 21.90 3.75
CA ILE A 99 -0.72 20.78 4.62
C ILE A 99 -1.30 19.46 4.08
N GLN A 100 -2.58 19.46 3.72
CA GLN A 100 -3.24 18.27 3.17
C GLN A 100 -2.58 17.79 1.87
N ASP A 101 -2.28 18.70 0.93
CA ASP A 101 -1.66 18.35 -0.35
C ASP A 101 -0.27 17.75 -0.14
N LEU A 102 0.51 18.28 0.80
CA LEU A 102 1.82 17.73 1.16
C LEU A 102 1.73 16.38 1.86
N LEU A 103 0.70 16.16 2.69
CA LEU A 103 0.42 14.84 3.29
C LEU A 103 -0.05 13.83 2.25
N TRP A 104 -0.81 14.27 1.26
CA TRP A 104 -1.36 13.42 0.22
C TRP A 104 -0.42 13.19 -0.96
N ALA A 105 0.63 14.00 -1.11
CA ALA A 105 1.65 13.84 -2.15
C ALA A 105 2.36 12.47 -2.09
N GLU A 106 2.40 11.85 -0.91
CA GLU A 106 2.97 10.51 -0.69
C GLU A 106 1.93 9.38 -0.89
N SER A 107 0.66 9.71 -1.15
CA SER A 107 -0.41 8.73 -1.36
C SER A 107 -0.38 8.21 -2.80
N SER A 108 -0.58 6.90 -3.00
CA SER A 108 -0.66 6.23 -4.31
C SER A 108 -1.98 6.51 -5.06
N THR A 109 -2.43 7.77 -5.11
CA THR A 109 -3.66 8.12 -5.83
C THR A 109 -3.44 8.02 -7.34
N PRO A 110 -4.33 7.35 -8.10
CA PRO A 110 -4.21 7.27 -9.55
C PRO A 110 -4.17 8.67 -10.19
N GLU A 111 -3.28 8.86 -11.17
CA GLU A 111 -3.23 10.10 -11.96
C GLU A 111 -4.52 10.26 -12.76
N ILE A 112 -5.17 11.42 -12.65
CA ILE A 112 -6.40 11.74 -13.41
C ILE A 112 -6.03 12.86 -14.39
N PRO A 113 -5.73 12.53 -15.67
CA PRO A 113 -5.26 13.52 -16.63
C PRO A 113 -6.23 14.69 -16.77
N LYS A 114 -5.70 15.91 -16.92
CA LYS A 114 -6.49 17.14 -17.04
C LYS A 114 -7.62 17.05 -18.09
N ARG A 115 -7.36 16.37 -19.21
CA ARG A 115 -8.38 16.09 -20.24
C ARG A 115 -9.58 15.34 -19.66
N ILE A 116 -9.34 14.28 -18.91
CA ILE A 116 -10.39 13.46 -18.28
C ILE A 116 -11.13 14.25 -17.22
N ARG A 117 -10.44 15.10 -16.45
CA ARG A 117 -11.12 15.97 -15.48
C ARG A 117 -12.15 16.90 -16.14
N ARG A 118 -11.79 17.49 -17.29
CA ARG A 118 -12.70 18.34 -18.08
C ARG A 118 -13.84 17.55 -18.72
N GLU A 119 -13.54 16.38 -19.30
CA GLU A 119 -14.55 15.48 -19.86
C GLU A 119 -15.55 15.00 -18.79
N LEU A 120 -15.04 14.67 -17.60
CA LEU A 120 -15.83 14.38 -16.41
C LEU A 120 -16.73 15.55 -16.05
N ALA A 121 -16.18 16.75 -15.86
CA ALA A 121 -16.97 17.92 -15.45
C ALA A 121 -18.11 18.24 -16.44
N ARG A 122 -17.88 18.07 -17.76
CA ARG A 122 -18.93 18.24 -18.79
C ARG A 122 -20.03 17.19 -18.73
N SER A 123 -19.71 15.99 -18.26
CA SER A 123 -20.66 14.86 -18.19
C SER A 123 -21.51 14.86 -16.92
N LEU A 124 -21.12 15.64 -15.91
CA LEU A 124 -21.82 15.71 -14.63
C LEU A 124 -22.96 16.72 -14.70
N ASP A 125 -24.11 16.32 -14.15
CA ASP A 125 -25.20 17.25 -13.89
C ASP A 125 -24.96 17.92 -12.53
N LEU A 126 -24.81 19.25 -12.54
CA LEU A 126 -24.58 20.02 -11.33
C LEU A 126 -25.79 19.96 -10.38
N ALA A 127 -27.01 19.86 -10.90
CA ALA A 127 -28.21 19.74 -10.09
C ALA A 127 -28.24 18.41 -9.32
N ASP A 128 -27.68 17.34 -9.90
CA ASP A 128 -27.57 16.04 -9.24
C ASP A 128 -26.53 16.02 -8.12
N MET A 129 -25.44 16.78 -8.27
CA MET A 129 -24.40 16.93 -7.24
C MET A 129 -24.82 17.88 -6.12
N ALA A 130 -25.50 18.97 -6.47
CA ALA A 130 -25.83 20.08 -5.58
C ALA A 130 -27.28 20.03 -5.05
N ARG A 131 -27.89 18.84 -4.95
CA ARG A 131 -29.27 18.63 -4.46
C ARG A 131 -29.55 19.29 -3.11
N HIS A 132 -28.53 19.34 -2.25
CA HIS A 132 -28.61 19.92 -0.91
C HIS A 132 -27.55 21.01 -0.72
N GLU A 133 -27.96 22.27 -0.80
CA GLU A 133 -27.07 23.44 -0.73
C GLU A 133 -26.08 23.38 0.44
N ALA A 134 -26.58 23.21 1.67
CA ALA A 134 -25.72 23.22 2.85
C ALA A 134 -24.64 22.13 2.80
N ARG A 135 -25.00 20.90 2.39
CA ARG A 135 -24.08 19.75 2.33
C ARG A 135 -23.07 19.91 1.21
N PHE A 136 -23.52 20.38 0.04
CA PHE A 136 -22.64 20.64 -1.09
C PHE A 136 -21.65 21.77 -0.78
N MET A 137 -22.09 22.84 -0.11
CA MET A 137 -21.20 23.91 0.34
C MET A 137 -20.17 23.40 1.36
N THR A 138 -20.57 22.56 2.31
CA THR A 138 -19.61 21.91 3.25
C THR A 138 -18.60 21.02 2.52
N LEU A 139 -19.02 20.28 1.49
CA LEU A 139 -18.11 19.54 0.62
C LEU A 139 -17.09 20.47 -0.04
N LEU A 140 -17.55 21.57 -0.64
CA LEU A 140 -16.67 22.51 -1.33
C LEU A 140 -15.68 23.18 -0.37
N GLU A 141 -16.12 23.60 0.81
CA GLU A 141 -15.26 24.13 1.88
C GLU A 141 -14.20 23.12 2.31
N ARG A 142 -14.56 21.83 2.32
CA ARG A 142 -13.64 20.76 2.70
C ARG A 142 -12.49 20.58 1.72
N PHE A 143 -12.60 21.02 0.47
CA PHE A 143 -11.54 20.81 -0.53
C PHE A 143 -10.99 22.10 -1.13
N TRP A 144 -11.71 23.21 -1.06
CA TRP A 144 -11.39 24.43 -1.80
C TRP A 144 -11.41 25.67 -0.90
N VAL A 145 -10.73 26.72 -1.37
CA VAL A 145 -10.74 28.04 -0.72
C VAL A 145 -11.87 28.83 -1.35
N LEU A 146 -13.00 28.96 -0.65
CA LEU A 146 -14.18 29.66 -1.18
C LEU A 146 -14.23 31.14 -0.78
N ASP A 147 -13.61 31.45 0.35
CA ASP A 147 -13.58 32.79 0.91
C ASP A 147 -12.25 33.45 0.59
N ARG A 148 -12.30 34.75 0.26
CA ARG A 148 -11.09 35.53 0.07
C ARG A 148 -10.44 35.80 1.42
N GLU A 149 -9.11 35.72 1.47
CA GLU A 149 -8.38 36.30 2.59
C GLU A 149 -8.55 37.83 2.51
N GLU A 150 -9.28 38.41 3.47
CA GLU A 150 -9.51 39.85 3.51
C GLU A 150 -8.20 40.57 3.80
N SER A 151 -7.75 41.40 2.86
CA SER A 151 -6.60 42.26 3.09
C SER A 151 -6.98 43.45 3.98
N LEU A 152 -6.00 44.06 4.66
CA LEU A 152 -6.22 45.31 5.40
C LEU A 152 -6.78 46.43 4.51
N ALA A 153 -6.55 46.39 3.19
CA ALA A 153 -7.12 47.32 2.23
C ALA A 153 -8.62 47.05 1.96
N ASP A 154 -9.07 45.80 1.99
CA ASP A 154 -10.47 45.41 1.81
C ASP A 154 -11.36 45.83 3.00
N LEU A 155 -10.76 45.93 4.19
CA LEU A 155 -11.41 46.44 5.40
C LEU A 155 -11.63 47.97 5.36
N LEU A 156 -10.89 48.69 4.50
CA LEU A 156 -11.00 50.14 4.32
C LEU A 156 -11.95 50.55 3.19
N LEU A 157 -12.42 49.59 2.37
CA LEU A 157 -13.35 49.84 1.26
C LEU A 157 -14.82 49.66 1.71
N PRO A 158 -15.78 50.49 1.21
CA PRO A 158 -17.20 50.30 1.43
C PRO A 158 -17.66 48.92 0.91
N SER A 159 -18.49 48.20 1.66
CA SER A 159 -18.88 46.81 1.32
C SER A 159 -19.55 46.65 -0.06
N VAL A 160 -20.11 47.72 -0.61
CA VAL A 160 -20.80 47.75 -1.91
C VAL A 160 -19.84 47.66 -3.10
N ASN A 161 -18.55 47.98 -2.90
CA ASN A 161 -17.53 47.96 -3.96
C ASN A 161 -16.60 46.73 -3.85
N ARG A 162 -16.86 45.79 -2.94
CA ARG A 162 -16.10 44.55 -2.87
C ARG A 162 -16.57 43.61 -3.99
N PRO A 163 -15.68 43.13 -4.87
CA PRO A 163 -16.05 42.06 -5.79
C PRO A 163 -16.47 40.83 -4.99
N PRO A 164 -17.52 40.10 -5.42
CA PRO A 164 -17.99 38.92 -4.71
C PRO A 164 -16.87 37.88 -4.58
N GLY A 165 -16.89 37.14 -3.47
CA GLY A 165 -16.02 35.98 -3.28
C GLY A 165 -16.61 34.74 -3.95
N LEU A 166 -15.77 33.73 -4.23
CA LEU A 166 -16.19 32.51 -4.90
C LEU A 166 -17.39 31.83 -4.23
N ARG A 167 -17.48 31.87 -2.89
CA ARG A 167 -18.66 31.43 -2.14
C ARG A 167 -19.96 32.11 -2.60
N GLN A 168 -19.93 33.43 -2.77
CA GLN A 168 -21.09 34.22 -3.17
C GLN A 168 -21.44 33.96 -4.63
N ASP A 169 -20.43 33.78 -5.49
CA ASP A 169 -20.63 33.42 -6.90
C ASP A 169 -21.30 32.05 -7.01
N ILE A 170 -20.85 31.05 -6.23
CA ILE A 170 -21.49 29.73 -6.18
C ILE A 170 -22.95 29.86 -5.71
N GLN A 171 -23.22 30.62 -4.63
CA GLN A 171 -24.59 30.86 -4.16
C GLN A 171 -25.48 31.50 -5.24
N GLN A 172 -24.92 32.44 -6.00
CA GLN A 172 -25.67 33.16 -7.03
C GLN A 172 -25.91 32.30 -8.28
N HIS A 173 -24.87 31.66 -8.81
CA HIS A 173 -24.87 31.02 -10.12
C HIS A 173 -25.17 29.51 -10.10
N VAL A 174 -25.06 28.85 -8.94
CA VAL A 174 -25.40 27.42 -8.80
C VAL A 174 -26.78 27.24 -8.16
N PHE A 175 -27.10 28.02 -7.13
CA PHE A 175 -28.31 27.81 -6.32
C PHE A 175 -29.46 28.78 -6.62
N ARG A 176 -29.18 30.09 -6.71
CA ARG A 176 -30.22 31.10 -6.98
C ARG A 176 -30.63 31.16 -8.44
N ASN A 177 -29.67 30.96 -9.33
CA ASN A 177 -29.86 30.89 -10.78
C ASN A 177 -29.42 29.52 -11.29
N PRO A 178 -30.20 28.44 -11.09
CA PRO A 178 -29.90 27.16 -11.72
C PRO A 178 -29.76 27.35 -13.24
N GLU A 179 -28.82 26.64 -13.88
CA GLU A 179 -28.43 26.75 -15.30
C GLU A 179 -27.41 27.85 -15.65
N ASP A 180 -27.08 28.77 -14.73
CA ASP A 180 -26.08 29.82 -15.01
C ASP A 180 -24.66 29.23 -15.08
N TRP A 181 -24.32 28.32 -14.17
CA TRP A 181 -23.08 27.54 -14.20
C TRP A 181 -23.34 26.07 -14.51
N SER A 182 -22.54 25.52 -15.42
CA SER A 182 -22.37 24.08 -15.57
C SER A 182 -21.41 23.53 -14.51
N ALA A 183 -21.34 22.20 -14.39
CA ALA A 183 -20.32 21.57 -13.55
C ALA A 183 -18.89 21.86 -14.05
N GLU A 184 -18.69 22.09 -15.35
CA GLU A 184 -17.40 22.53 -15.91
C GLU A 184 -17.04 23.94 -15.45
N ASP A 185 -18.00 24.88 -15.46
CA ASP A 185 -17.77 26.25 -14.99
C ASP A 185 -17.43 26.27 -13.51
N LEU A 186 -18.16 25.51 -12.69
CA LEU A 186 -17.87 25.38 -11.27
C LEU A 186 -16.44 24.84 -11.05
N PHE A 187 -16.06 23.77 -11.76
CA PHE A 187 -14.73 23.15 -11.60
C PHE A 187 -13.60 24.10 -12.03
N GLU A 188 -13.82 24.93 -13.05
CA GLU A 188 -12.87 25.97 -13.47
C GLU A 188 -12.70 27.03 -12.37
N HIS A 189 -13.80 27.56 -11.82
CA HIS A 189 -13.75 28.58 -10.75
C HIS A 189 -13.16 28.04 -9.44
N LEU A 190 -13.31 26.75 -9.16
CA LEU A 190 -12.67 26.08 -8.01
C LEU A 190 -11.16 25.83 -8.22
N GLY A 191 -10.66 25.87 -9.46
CA GLY A 191 -9.30 25.44 -9.82
C GLY A 191 -9.13 23.91 -9.75
N ALA A 192 -10.22 23.15 -9.94
CA ALA A 192 -10.21 21.70 -9.78
C ALA A 192 -9.39 20.97 -10.86
N PHE A 193 -9.22 21.58 -12.04
CA PHE A 193 -8.43 21.01 -13.13
C PHE A 193 -6.91 21.11 -12.88
N GLU A 194 -6.50 21.98 -11.98
CA GLU A 194 -5.11 22.30 -11.62
C GLU A 194 -4.71 21.69 -10.27
N ALA A 195 -5.67 21.19 -9.51
CA ALA A 195 -5.44 20.54 -8.23
C ALA A 195 -4.59 19.27 -8.33
N GLY A 196 -3.92 18.89 -7.25
CA GLY A 196 -3.28 17.57 -7.17
C GLY A 196 -4.28 16.43 -7.34
N ASP A 197 -3.85 15.31 -7.94
CA ASP A 197 -4.71 14.15 -8.21
C ASP A 197 -5.38 13.62 -6.93
N ALA A 198 -4.63 13.57 -5.83
CA ALA A 198 -5.15 13.12 -4.53
C ALA A 198 -6.29 14.00 -4.00
N ARG A 199 -6.18 15.33 -4.14
CA ARG A 199 -7.25 16.25 -3.75
C ARG A 199 -8.48 16.06 -4.63
N PHE A 200 -8.29 15.98 -5.94
CA PHE A 200 -9.38 15.80 -6.90
C PHE A 200 -10.11 14.47 -6.70
N ALA A 201 -9.37 13.37 -6.50
CA ALA A 201 -9.95 12.06 -6.23
C ALA A 201 -10.76 12.06 -4.92
N ARG A 202 -10.21 12.59 -3.82
CA ARG A 202 -10.91 12.66 -2.52
C ARG A 202 -12.15 13.55 -2.58
N PHE A 203 -12.11 14.61 -3.39
CA PHE A 203 -13.27 15.44 -3.66
C PHE A 203 -14.38 14.63 -4.35
N LEU A 204 -14.05 13.84 -5.39
CA LEU A 204 -15.03 12.99 -6.07
C LEU A 204 -15.59 11.88 -5.15
N GLU A 205 -14.73 11.23 -4.35
CA GLU A 205 -15.17 10.24 -3.34
C GLU A 205 -16.14 10.84 -2.32
N SER A 206 -15.85 12.05 -1.86
CA SER A 206 -16.71 12.75 -0.89
C SER A 206 -18.00 13.28 -1.54
N ALA A 207 -17.97 13.63 -2.83
CA ALA A 207 -19.16 14.08 -3.56
C ALA A 207 -20.22 12.98 -3.70
N VAL A 208 -19.81 11.72 -3.74
CA VAL A 208 -20.71 10.56 -3.84
C VAL A 208 -21.06 9.95 -2.47
N SER A 209 -20.63 10.54 -1.36
CA SER A 209 -20.85 9.97 -0.02
C SER A 209 -22.21 10.37 0.58
N ALA A 210 -22.59 9.68 1.66
CA ALA A 210 -23.81 9.97 2.43
C ALA A 210 -23.79 11.34 3.13
N ASP A 211 -22.62 11.97 3.25
CA ASP A 211 -22.51 13.34 3.77
C ASP A 211 -23.11 14.36 2.79
N VAL A 212 -23.13 14.03 1.50
CA VAL A 212 -23.60 14.91 0.42
C VAL A 212 -24.92 14.43 -0.17
N LEU A 213 -24.98 13.14 -0.56
CA LEU A 213 -26.13 12.51 -1.20
C LEU A 213 -26.84 11.57 -0.23
N LEU A 214 -28.09 11.92 0.13
CA LEU A 214 -28.85 11.29 1.21
C LEU A 214 -29.58 9.99 0.82
N ASP A 215 -29.51 9.56 -0.44
CA ASP A 215 -30.13 8.33 -0.90
C ASP A 215 -29.16 7.51 -1.76
N GLU A 216 -29.16 6.19 -1.55
CA GLU A 216 -28.31 5.23 -2.28
C GLU A 216 -28.49 5.33 -3.80
N PRO A 217 -29.72 5.48 -4.36
CA PRO A 217 -29.90 5.63 -5.80
C PRO A 217 -29.15 6.83 -6.38
N ALA A 218 -29.19 8.00 -5.73
CA ALA A 218 -28.44 9.18 -6.16
C ALA A 218 -26.93 8.95 -6.12
N GLN A 219 -26.40 8.28 -5.09
CA GLN A 219 -24.98 7.94 -5.01
C GLN A 219 -24.56 7.05 -6.18
N ARG A 220 -25.29 5.95 -6.42
CA ARG A 220 -24.99 5.03 -7.53
C ARG A 220 -25.14 5.70 -8.90
N HIS A 221 -26.09 6.62 -9.05
CA HIS A 221 -26.26 7.40 -10.27
C HIS A 221 -25.03 8.27 -10.57
N LEU A 222 -24.60 9.07 -9.58
CA LEU A 222 -23.45 9.95 -9.75
C LEU A 222 -22.15 9.15 -9.97
N VAL A 223 -21.98 8.04 -9.25
CA VAL A 223 -20.86 7.11 -9.47
C VAL A 223 -20.86 6.55 -10.89
N ALA A 224 -22.03 6.19 -11.44
CA ALA A 224 -22.13 5.69 -12.81
C ALA A 224 -21.74 6.77 -13.85
N GLN A 225 -22.14 8.02 -13.65
CA GLN A 225 -21.73 9.14 -14.50
C GLN A 225 -20.21 9.35 -14.46
N ILE A 226 -19.63 9.43 -13.25
CA ILE A 226 -18.17 9.56 -13.05
C ILE A 226 -17.42 8.41 -13.74
N ASN A 227 -17.82 7.16 -13.44
CA ASN A 227 -17.19 5.95 -13.99
C ASN A 227 -17.31 5.87 -15.52
N GLY A 228 -18.34 6.46 -16.12
CA GLY A 228 -18.47 6.57 -17.57
C GLY A 228 -17.29 7.27 -18.24
N GLN A 229 -16.65 8.23 -17.56
CA GLN A 229 -15.50 8.97 -18.09
C GLN A 229 -14.17 8.39 -17.63
N ILE A 230 -14.03 8.06 -16.34
CA ILE A 230 -12.73 7.69 -15.77
C ILE A 230 -12.29 6.26 -16.10
N ARG A 231 -13.23 5.36 -16.47
CA ARG A 231 -12.89 3.99 -16.89
C ARG A 231 -12.01 3.94 -18.14
N ALA A 232 -12.15 4.91 -19.04
CA ALA A 232 -11.32 5.00 -20.26
C ALA A 232 -9.83 5.19 -19.95
N VAL A 233 -9.50 5.72 -18.77
CA VAL A 233 -8.12 5.84 -18.27
C VAL A 233 -7.79 4.82 -17.19
N GLY A 234 -8.57 3.75 -17.11
CA GLY A 234 -8.38 2.66 -16.17
C GLY A 234 -8.38 3.13 -14.73
N ILE A 235 -9.43 3.85 -14.35
CA ILE A 235 -9.76 4.22 -12.98
C ILE A 235 -11.26 3.93 -12.78
N GLU A 236 -11.65 3.62 -11.55
CA GLU A 236 -13.03 3.37 -11.15
C GLU A 236 -13.27 3.85 -9.72
N LEU A 237 -14.41 4.51 -9.48
CA LEU A 237 -15.00 4.60 -8.15
C LEU A 237 -15.68 3.27 -7.86
N ARG A 238 -15.07 2.50 -6.96
CA ARG A 238 -15.53 1.17 -6.55
C ARG A 238 -16.15 1.24 -5.17
N GLU A 239 -17.24 0.51 -4.97
CA GLU A 239 -17.82 0.31 -3.65
C GLU A 239 -16.83 -0.49 -2.79
N THR A 240 -16.30 0.13 -1.74
CA THR A 240 -15.28 -0.45 -0.85
C THR A 240 -15.82 -0.80 0.54
N GLY A 241 -17.05 -0.39 0.83
CA GLY A 241 -17.71 -0.71 2.09
C GLY A 241 -19.06 -0.04 2.20
N SER A 242 -19.55 0.05 3.43
CA SER A 242 -20.81 0.71 3.78
C SER A 242 -20.69 1.49 5.07
N ASP A 243 -21.30 2.66 5.15
CA ASP A 243 -21.44 3.45 6.38
C ASP A 243 -22.92 3.76 6.64
N GLY A 244 -23.43 3.36 7.80
CA GLY A 244 -24.83 3.56 8.16
C GLY A 244 -25.85 2.96 7.18
N GLY A 245 -25.46 1.99 6.35
CA GLY A 245 -26.28 1.40 5.28
C GLY A 245 -26.12 2.07 3.90
N TYR A 246 -25.32 3.12 3.78
CA TYR A 246 -24.99 3.76 2.51
C TYR A 246 -23.67 3.21 1.94
N PRO A 247 -23.55 3.01 0.62
CA PRO A 247 -22.30 2.56 0.02
C PRO A 247 -21.19 3.61 0.16
N LEU A 248 -19.99 3.15 0.54
CA LEU A 248 -18.76 3.93 0.51
C LEU A 248 -18.03 3.63 -0.79
N PHE A 249 -17.62 4.66 -1.51
CA PHE A 249 -16.86 4.53 -2.75
C PHE A 249 -15.44 5.04 -2.57
N SER A 250 -14.48 4.33 -3.15
CA SER A 250 -13.08 4.78 -3.22
C SER A 250 -12.56 4.68 -4.65
N MET A 251 -11.68 5.61 -5.00
CA MET A 251 -11.04 5.69 -6.31
C MET A 251 -9.94 4.64 -6.41
N VAL A 252 -10.09 3.71 -7.34
CA VAL A 252 -9.13 2.63 -7.59
C VAL A 252 -8.67 2.66 -9.04
N SER A 253 -7.42 2.27 -9.32
CA SER A 253 -6.97 2.09 -10.71
C SER A 253 -7.46 0.75 -11.27
N THR A 254 -8.10 0.76 -12.44
CA THR A 254 -8.53 -0.41 -13.22
C THR A 254 -7.65 -0.72 -14.42
N ARG A 255 -6.66 0.14 -14.75
CA ARG A 255 -5.58 -0.17 -15.71
C ARG A 255 -4.80 -1.44 -15.35
N LEU A 256 -5.07 -1.99 -14.17
CA LEU A 256 -4.43 -3.15 -13.58
C LEU A 256 -5.44 -4.21 -13.14
N ALA A 257 -6.66 -4.17 -13.67
CA ALA A 257 -7.53 -5.34 -13.59
C ALA A 257 -6.90 -6.57 -14.28
N ASP A 258 -5.91 -6.38 -15.16
CA ASP A 258 -5.05 -7.45 -15.71
C ASP A 258 -3.69 -7.61 -14.99
N ASN A 259 -3.35 -6.82 -13.95
CA ASN A 259 -2.01 -6.91 -13.32
C ASN A 259 -1.84 -6.39 -11.86
N ARG A 260 -2.91 -6.07 -11.11
CA ARG A 260 -2.83 -5.68 -9.69
C ARG A 260 -4.00 -6.25 -8.90
N ARG A 261 -3.83 -7.50 -8.50
CA ARG A 261 -4.15 -7.93 -7.14
C ARG A 261 -2.85 -7.83 -6.32
N PRO A 262 -2.88 -7.62 -5.00
CA PRO A 262 -1.66 -7.63 -4.19
C PRO A 262 -0.86 -8.91 -4.52
N LYS A 263 0.42 -8.73 -4.86
CA LYS A 263 1.33 -9.84 -5.17
C LYS A 263 1.59 -10.58 -3.86
N ASN A 264 0.91 -11.69 -3.64
CA ASN A 264 0.87 -12.33 -2.33
C ASN A 264 2.08 -13.22 -2.08
N VAL A 265 2.72 -13.74 -3.15
CA VAL A 265 3.93 -14.57 -3.03
C VAL A 265 4.87 -14.36 -4.22
N ILE A 266 6.14 -14.07 -3.93
CA ILE A 266 7.24 -14.00 -4.90
C ILE A 266 8.14 -15.22 -4.69
N PHE A 267 8.21 -16.09 -5.69
CA PHE A 267 8.81 -17.43 -5.57
C PHE A 267 9.46 -17.91 -6.87
N ALA A 268 10.08 -19.09 -6.81
CA ALA A 268 10.75 -19.78 -7.90
C ALA A 268 11.76 -18.87 -8.64
N SER A 269 12.51 -18.09 -7.87
CA SER A 269 13.51 -17.17 -8.41
C SER A 269 14.73 -17.91 -8.96
N LEU A 270 15.17 -17.60 -10.18
CA LEU A 270 16.39 -18.18 -10.79
C LEU A 270 17.67 -17.49 -10.29
N THR A 271 17.57 -16.23 -9.89
CA THR A 271 18.65 -15.40 -9.36
C THR A 271 18.14 -14.62 -8.16
N LYS A 272 19.00 -14.00 -7.36
CA LYS A 272 18.54 -13.04 -6.34
C LYS A 272 17.76 -11.92 -7.05
N PRO A 273 16.45 -11.75 -6.78
CA PRO A 273 15.66 -10.70 -7.37
C PRO A 273 15.98 -9.39 -6.65
N ASP A 274 16.06 -8.30 -7.40
CA ASP A 274 16.06 -6.96 -6.85
C ASP A 274 14.61 -6.53 -6.65
N ILE A 275 14.11 -6.73 -5.43
CA ILE A 275 12.73 -6.48 -5.03
C ILE A 275 12.68 -5.11 -4.37
N ARG A 276 11.90 -4.19 -4.95
CA ARG A 276 11.73 -2.83 -4.42
C ARG A 276 10.27 -2.57 -4.14
N PHE A 277 9.97 -2.08 -2.95
CA PHE A 277 8.62 -1.60 -2.64
C PHE A 277 8.44 -0.20 -3.22
N LEU A 278 7.45 -0.07 -4.10
CA LEU A 278 6.94 1.22 -4.58
C LEU A 278 5.87 1.76 -3.62
N SER A 279 5.04 0.89 -3.04
CA SER A 279 4.09 1.23 -1.96
C SER A 279 3.97 0.08 -0.96
N ALA A 280 4.17 0.39 0.32
CA ALA A 280 4.00 -0.54 1.43
C ALA A 280 2.54 -0.71 1.88
N VAL A 281 1.63 0.16 1.43
CA VAL A 281 0.19 0.04 1.76
C VAL A 281 -0.53 -0.81 0.70
N ASP A 282 -0.07 -0.70 -0.55
CA ASP A 282 -0.73 -1.29 -1.73
C ASP A 282 -0.04 -2.54 -2.27
N ASN A 283 1.07 -2.97 -1.65
CA ASN A 283 1.92 -4.08 -2.10
C ASN A 283 2.48 -3.91 -3.50
N ASP A 284 2.68 -2.66 -3.92
CA ASP A 284 3.33 -2.40 -5.19
C ASP A 284 4.81 -2.73 -5.02
N ILE A 285 5.18 -3.85 -5.62
CA ILE A 285 6.53 -4.37 -5.65
C ILE A 285 7.00 -4.37 -7.10
N GLU A 286 8.11 -3.68 -7.33
CA GLU A 286 8.90 -3.76 -8.55
C GLU A 286 9.94 -4.87 -8.39
N ILE A 287 9.99 -5.76 -9.38
CA ILE A 287 11.07 -6.74 -9.51
C ILE A 287 11.94 -6.23 -10.64
N VAL A 288 13.12 -5.72 -10.30
CA VAL A 288 14.09 -5.21 -11.27
C VAL A 288 14.88 -6.39 -11.82
N GLY A 289 14.74 -6.66 -13.11
CA GLY A 289 15.41 -7.78 -13.79
C GLY A 289 14.55 -8.41 -14.90
N ASP A 290 14.97 -9.58 -15.38
CA ASP A 290 14.20 -10.36 -16.35
C ASP A 290 12.90 -10.89 -15.70
N PRO A 291 11.71 -10.52 -16.21
CA PRO A 291 10.43 -11.01 -15.69
C PRO A 291 10.32 -12.54 -15.68
N GLY A 292 11.05 -13.25 -16.54
CA GLY A 292 11.10 -14.71 -16.57
C GLY A 292 11.85 -15.34 -15.39
N ASN A 293 12.66 -14.55 -14.67
CA ASN A 293 13.49 -15.06 -13.57
C ASN A 293 12.70 -15.36 -12.31
N VAL A 294 11.52 -14.76 -12.11
CA VAL A 294 10.76 -14.87 -10.87
C VAL A 294 9.30 -15.18 -11.19
N LEU A 295 8.65 -15.97 -10.33
CA LEU A 295 7.21 -16.17 -10.39
C LEU A 295 6.54 -15.29 -9.33
N VAL A 296 5.43 -14.69 -9.73
CA VAL A 296 4.62 -13.81 -8.89
C VAL A 296 3.21 -14.36 -8.86
N TYR A 297 2.84 -14.99 -7.74
CA TYR A 297 1.47 -15.46 -7.55
C TYR A 297 0.59 -14.28 -7.14
N ASP A 298 -0.36 -13.95 -8.01
CA ASP A 298 -1.22 -12.77 -7.94
C ASP A 298 -2.70 -13.10 -7.71
N ARG A 299 -3.05 -14.37 -7.54
CA ARG A 299 -4.41 -14.74 -7.11
C ARG A 299 -4.60 -14.55 -5.62
N GLU A 300 -5.87 -14.43 -5.23
CA GLU A 300 -6.26 -14.40 -3.83
C GLU A 300 -5.91 -15.74 -3.17
N ILE A 301 -5.32 -15.66 -1.98
CA ILE A 301 -5.03 -16.84 -1.16
C ILE A 301 -6.21 -17.00 -0.20
N THR A 302 -7.01 -18.04 -0.43
CA THR A 302 -8.18 -18.30 0.39
C THR A 302 -7.77 -18.86 1.75
N GLY A 303 -8.74 -19.02 2.66
CA GLY A 303 -8.51 -19.68 3.95
C GLY A 303 -8.03 -21.14 3.85
N ASP A 304 -8.07 -21.74 2.66
CA ASP A 304 -7.59 -23.10 2.37
C ASP A 304 -6.10 -23.14 1.98
N GLY A 305 -5.44 -21.99 1.84
CA GLY A 305 -4.04 -21.89 1.41
C GLY A 305 -3.87 -21.89 -0.10
N ILE A 306 -2.72 -22.41 -0.60
CA ILE A 306 -2.47 -22.60 -2.04
C ILE A 306 -2.25 -24.10 -2.28
N SER A 307 -3.19 -24.75 -2.96
CA SER A 307 -3.02 -26.14 -3.41
C SER A 307 -2.24 -26.22 -4.73
N TRP A 308 -1.74 -27.41 -5.08
CA TRP A 308 -1.15 -27.64 -6.40
C TRP A 308 -2.14 -27.36 -7.53
N ARG A 309 -3.42 -27.74 -7.35
CA ARG A 309 -4.51 -27.44 -8.27
C ARG A 309 -4.63 -25.93 -8.51
N ASP A 310 -4.61 -25.11 -7.46
CA ASP A 310 -4.69 -23.65 -7.59
C ASP A 310 -3.50 -23.08 -8.36
N LEU A 311 -2.29 -23.56 -8.02
CA LEU A 311 -1.06 -23.13 -8.67
C LEU A 311 -1.00 -23.57 -10.14
N GLN A 312 -1.47 -24.76 -10.47
CA GLN A 312 -1.54 -25.27 -11.84
C GLN A 312 -2.56 -24.48 -12.66
N ALA A 313 -3.75 -24.21 -12.11
CA ALA A 313 -4.76 -23.39 -12.77
C ALA A 313 -4.27 -21.95 -13.01
N TRP A 314 -3.48 -21.40 -12.07
CA TRP A 314 -2.82 -20.11 -12.22
C TRP A 314 -1.79 -20.12 -13.34
N TRP A 315 -0.96 -21.15 -13.38
CA TRP A 315 0.05 -21.30 -14.42
C TRP A 315 -0.55 -21.45 -15.82
N GLN A 316 -1.64 -22.21 -15.95
CA GLN A 316 -2.39 -22.37 -17.20
C GLN A 316 -2.86 -21.03 -17.76
N GLU A 317 -3.51 -20.22 -16.94
CA GLU A 317 -4.02 -18.91 -17.33
C GLU A 317 -2.87 -17.96 -17.68
N THR A 318 -1.85 -17.89 -16.82
CA THR A 318 -0.71 -16.97 -16.98
C THR A 318 0.08 -17.26 -18.25
N GLN A 319 0.30 -18.54 -18.58
CA GLN A 319 1.05 -18.96 -19.76
C GLN A 319 0.15 -19.23 -20.99
N LYS A 320 -1.17 -19.05 -20.86
CA LYS A 320 -2.17 -19.33 -21.90
C LYS A 320 -2.05 -20.76 -22.45
N ILE A 321 -1.84 -21.74 -21.57
CA ILE A 321 -1.73 -23.16 -21.92
C ILE A 321 -3.12 -23.80 -21.85
N ALA A 322 -3.57 -24.38 -22.97
CA ALA A 322 -4.88 -25.03 -23.05
C ALA A 322 -4.89 -26.47 -22.51
N ASP A 323 -3.77 -27.20 -22.63
CA ASP A 323 -3.67 -28.59 -22.17
C ASP A 323 -3.27 -28.68 -20.69
N GLU A 324 -4.07 -29.40 -19.91
CA GLU A 324 -3.85 -29.56 -18.48
C GLU A 324 -2.56 -30.34 -18.16
N ALA A 325 -2.25 -31.37 -18.96
CA ALA A 325 -1.07 -32.19 -18.77
C ALA A 325 0.22 -31.42 -19.10
N GLU A 326 0.22 -30.64 -20.18
CA GLU A 326 1.30 -29.72 -20.52
C GLU A 326 1.54 -28.67 -19.43
N ALA A 327 0.47 -28.09 -18.89
CA ALA A 327 0.59 -27.10 -17.82
C ALA A 327 1.17 -27.69 -16.53
N LYS A 328 0.71 -28.88 -16.12
CA LYS A 328 1.29 -29.62 -14.98
C LYS A 328 2.79 -29.84 -15.18
N LYS A 329 3.18 -30.34 -16.36
CA LYS A 329 4.57 -30.67 -16.68
C LYS A 329 5.46 -29.42 -16.74
N SER A 330 5.01 -28.37 -17.42
CA SER A 330 5.76 -27.12 -17.57
C SER A 330 5.91 -26.38 -16.24
N LEU A 331 4.87 -26.35 -15.39
CA LEU A 331 4.94 -25.80 -14.04
C LEU A 331 5.99 -26.54 -13.19
N TYR A 332 5.90 -27.87 -13.12
CA TYR A 332 6.86 -28.69 -12.39
C TYR A 332 8.30 -28.41 -12.83
N HIS A 333 8.56 -28.37 -14.15
CA HIS A 333 9.89 -28.05 -14.67
C HIS A 333 10.34 -26.63 -14.33
N ARG A 334 9.43 -25.64 -14.35
CA ARG A 334 9.74 -24.25 -14.00
C ARG A 334 10.10 -24.10 -12.53
N LEU A 335 9.40 -24.76 -11.62
CA LEU A 335 9.69 -24.77 -10.18
C LEU A 335 10.99 -25.53 -9.90
N ARG A 336 11.17 -26.70 -10.51
CA ARG A 336 12.41 -27.47 -10.36
C ARG A 336 13.64 -26.71 -10.85
N ARG A 337 13.50 -25.91 -11.93
CA ARG A 337 14.58 -25.11 -12.50
C ARG A 337 15.03 -23.96 -11.60
N SER A 338 14.20 -23.48 -10.69
CA SER A 338 14.61 -22.42 -9.75
C SER A 338 15.53 -22.92 -8.64
N LEU A 339 15.55 -24.22 -8.39
CA LEU A 339 16.37 -24.79 -7.33
C LEU A 339 17.88 -24.59 -7.62
N PRO A 340 18.65 -24.13 -6.62
CA PRO A 340 20.07 -23.83 -6.79
C PRO A 340 20.85 -25.10 -7.15
N GLY A 341 21.67 -25.00 -8.21
CA GLY A 341 22.41 -26.14 -8.75
C GLY A 341 23.42 -26.76 -7.77
N ASN A 342 23.85 -26.01 -6.77
CA ASN A 342 24.76 -26.42 -5.71
C ASN A 342 24.06 -26.94 -4.44
N SER A 343 22.73 -27.13 -4.45
CA SER A 343 21.99 -27.73 -3.33
C SER A 343 21.28 -29.03 -3.75
N PRO A 344 21.97 -30.19 -3.71
CA PRO A 344 21.33 -31.48 -3.92
C PRO A 344 20.17 -31.73 -2.96
N GLY A 345 20.27 -31.27 -1.71
CA GLY A 345 19.25 -31.46 -0.68
C GLY A 345 17.92 -30.80 -1.02
N GLN A 346 17.92 -29.55 -1.50
CA GLN A 346 16.69 -28.89 -1.95
C GLN A 346 16.08 -29.59 -3.16
N ARG A 347 16.91 -30.05 -4.10
CA ARG A 347 16.43 -30.83 -5.25
C ARG A 347 15.77 -32.13 -4.80
N ASN A 348 16.40 -32.87 -3.90
CA ASN A 348 15.87 -34.12 -3.38
C ASN A 348 14.56 -33.89 -2.61
N LEU A 349 14.49 -32.87 -1.75
CA LEU A 349 13.25 -32.50 -1.04
C LEU A 349 12.11 -32.23 -2.02
N PHE A 350 12.33 -31.36 -3.01
CA PHE A 350 11.31 -31.00 -4.00
C PHE A 350 10.85 -32.22 -4.83
N GLU A 351 11.80 -33.01 -5.34
CA GLU A 351 11.47 -34.18 -6.16
C GLU A 351 10.75 -35.27 -5.36
N LEU A 352 11.20 -35.54 -4.13
CA LEU A 352 10.59 -36.52 -3.24
C LEU A 352 9.23 -36.07 -2.73
N TYR A 353 9.02 -34.78 -2.46
CA TYR A 353 7.70 -34.24 -2.11
C TYR A 353 6.64 -34.63 -3.15
N HIS A 354 6.93 -34.37 -4.42
CA HIS A 354 6.01 -34.73 -5.51
C HIS A 354 5.92 -36.25 -5.74
N HIS A 355 7.02 -36.97 -5.58
CA HIS A 355 7.04 -38.42 -5.80
C HIS A 355 6.30 -39.20 -4.70
N ILE A 356 6.48 -38.83 -3.43
CA ILE A 356 5.86 -39.49 -2.26
C ILE A 356 4.36 -39.24 -2.25
N LEU A 357 3.95 -37.98 -2.47
CA LEU A 357 2.52 -37.62 -2.47
C LEU A 357 1.79 -38.08 -3.74
N GLY A 358 2.53 -38.31 -4.83
CA GLY A 358 2.02 -38.94 -6.05
C GLY A 358 0.78 -38.22 -6.60
N PRO A 359 -0.30 -38.93 -6.94
CA PRO A 359 -1.55 -38.31 -7.42
C PRO A 359 -2.22 -37.38 -6.40
N ALA A 360 -2.07 -37.65 -5.10
CA ALA A 360 -2.72 -36.87 -4.05
C ALA A 360 -2.19 -35.43 -3.98
N VAL A 361 -0.98 -35.18 -4.50
CA VAL A 361 -0.37 -33.84 -4.50
C VAL A 361 -1.26 -32.78 -5.16
N TYR A 362 -2.13 -33.18 -6.09
CA TYR A 362 -3.01 -32.27 -6.81
C TYR A 362 -3.92 -31.47 -5.87
N ASP A 363 -4.43 -32.11 -4.82
CA ASP A 363 -5.32 -31.49 -3.82
C ASP A 363 -4.61 -31.11 -2.52
N LEU A 364 -3.29 -31.27 -2.48
CA LEU A 364 -2.46 -30.91 -1.34
C LEU A 364 -1.79 -29.56 -1.57
N PRO A 365 -1.28 -28.94 -0.49
CA PRO A 365 -0.56 -27.68 -0.57
C PRO A 365 0.57 -27.69 -1.62
N ALA A 366 0.73 -26.59 -2.36
CA ALA A 366 1.80 -26.46 -3.32
C ALA A 366 3.11 -26.12 -2.61
N LEU A 367 4.18 -26.89 -2.88
CA LEU A 367 5.53 -26.61 -2.39
C LEU A 367 6.15 -25.49 -3.25
N LEU A 368 6.20 -24.27 -2.71
CA LEU A 368 6.73 -23.10 -3.41
C LEU A 368 8.23 -22.96 -3.13
N PRO A 369 9.13 -23.13 -4.11
CA PRO A 369 10.57 -23.00 -3.90
C PRO A 369 11.04 -21.55 -3.93
N GLU A 370 12.18 -21.26 -3.33
CA GLU A 370 12.96 -20.01 -3.51
C GLU A 370 12.10 -18.75 -3.30
N VAL A 371 11.48 -18.65 -2.13
CA VAL A 371 10.50 -17.61 -1.79
C VAL A 371 11.20 -16.41 -1.18
N TRP A 372 10.97 -15.24 -1.78
CA TRP A 372 11.59 -13.99 -1.34
C TRP A 372 10.66 -13.10 -0.55
N LEU A 373 9.36 -13.22 -0.81
CA LEU A 373 8.36 -12.39 -0.17
C LEU A 373 7.03 -13.13 -0.12
N HIS A 374 6.45 -13.17 1.07
CA HIS A 374 5.04 -13.44 1.27
C HIS A 374 4.46 -12.22 1.97
N TRP A 375 3.44 -11.60 1.36
CA TRP A 375 2.76 -10.48 1.99
C TRP A 375 1.88 -10.97 3.14
N ASP A 376 2.18 -10.52 4.37
CA ASP A 376 1.32 -10.70 5.53
C ASP A 376 0.97 -9.34 6.13
N HIS A 377 -0.30 -8.94 5.98
CA HIS A 377 -0.84 -7.70 6.53
C HIS A 377 -0.54 -7.55 8.04
N LYS A 378 -0.61 -8.63 8.82
CA LYS A 378 -0.37 -8.55 10.28
C LYS A 378 1.09 -8.21 10.58
N THR A 379 2.02 -8.84 9.86
CA THR A 379 3.47 -8.60 10.03
C THR A 379 3.85 -7.17 9.63
N VAL A 380 3.28 -6.65 8.54
CA VAL A 380 3.55 -5.29 8.04
C VAL A 380 3.05 -4.24 9.02
N HIS A 381 1.82 -4.39 9.52
CA HIS A 381 1.24 -3.46 10.49
C HIS A 381 2.05 -3.37 11.79
N GLN A 382 2.72 -4.45 12.19
CA GLN A 382 3.46 -4.50 13.45
C GLN A 382 4.92 -4.07 13.35
N ARG A 383 5.57 -4.31 12.19
CA ARG A 383 7.05 -4.25 12.10
C ARG A 383 7.59 -3.55 10.85
N GLY A 384 6.72 -3.03 9.98
CA GLY A 384 7.09 -2.29 8.78
C GLY A 384 7.48 -3.17 7.57
N PRO A 385 7.48 -2.62 6.35
CA PRO A 385 7.68 -3.36 5.08
C PRO A 385 9.10 -3.91 4.93
N GLU A 386 10.12 -3.23 5.47
CA GLU A 386 11.51 -3.70 5.43
C GLU A 386 11.75 -5.01 6.17
N ALA A 387 10.87 -5.37 7.12
CA ALA A 387 10.96 -6.65 7.80
C ALA A 387 10.88 -7.80 6.78
N LEU A 388 10.07 -7.66 5.72
CA LEU A 388 9.79 -8.72 4.74
C LEU A 388 10.94 -9.01 3.75
N LEU A 389 11.96 -8.15 3.66
CA LEU A 389 12.97 -8.20 2.57
C LEU A 389 14.28 -8.94 2.92
N ARG A 390 14.43 -9.42 4.16
CA ARG A 390 15.76 -9.75 4.68
C ARG A 390 16.20 -11.20 4.53
N SER A 391 15.32 -12.13 4.15
CA SER A 391 15.68 -13.55 3.99
C SER A 391 14.85 -14.25 2.92
N ARG A 392 15.55 -14.95 2.01
CA ARG A 392 14.94 -15.93 1.09
C ARG A 392 14.68 -17.23 1.86
N MET A 393 13.47 -17.75 1.78
CA MET A 393 13.08 -19.07 2.29
C MET A 393 13.30 -20.12 1.21
N ASP A 394 13.86 -21.28 1.55
CA ASP A 394 14.07 -22.36 0.58
C ASP A 394 12.75 -22.94 0.04
N PHE A 395 11.79 -23.24 0.93
CA PHE A 395 10.44 -23.63 0.54
C PHE A 395 9.37 -23.07 1.46
N LEU A 396 8.21 -22.71 0.89
CA LEU A 396 7.02 -22.28 1.60
C LEU A 396 5.82 -23.15 1.25
N LEU A 397 5.06 -23.53 2.27
CA LEU A 397 3.72 -24.11 2.17
C LEU A 397 2.72 -23.14 2.80
N LEU A 398 1.68 -22.80 2.05
CA LEU A 398 0.54 -22.05 2.55
C LEU A 398 -0.62 -23.01 2.74
N LEU A 399 -0.90 -23.33 3.99
CA LEU A 399 -1.83 -24.36 4.42
C LEU A 399 -3.21 -23.75 4.78
N PRO A 400 -4.25 -24.59 4.94
CA PRO A 400 -5.52 -24.17 5.50
C PRO A 400 -5.39 -23.46 6.85
N HIS A 401 -6.41 -22.68 7.20
CA HIS A 401 -6.53 -21.93 8.45
C HIS A 401 -5.43 -20.85 8.63
N GLY A 402 -4.81 -20.40 7.53
CA GLY A 402 -3.77 -19.38 7.55
C GLY A 402 -2.44 -19.86 8.12
N GLN A 403 -2.23 -21.18 8.18
CA GLN A 403 -0.98 -21.78 8.65
C GLN A 403 0.11 -21.67 7.57
N ARG A 404 1.32 -21.30 7.98
CA ARG A 404 2.45 -21.02 7.07
C ARG A 404 3.64 -21.83 7.51
N VAL A 405 4.06 -22.77 6.67
CA VAL A 405 5.18 -23.67 6.99
C VAL A 405 6.35 -23.38 6.06
N VAL A 406 7.51 -23.12 6.64
CA VAL A 406 8.79 -22.98 5.93
C VAL A 406 9.59 -24.26 6.11
N LEU A 407 10.08 -24.83 5.00
CA LEU A 407 11.03 -25.93 5.02
C LEU A 407 12.39 -25.38 4.55
N GLU A 408 13.38 -25.38 5.43
CA GLU A 408 14.75 -24.94 5.12
C GLU A 408 15.68 -26.13 4.97
N VAL A 409 16.60 -26.06 4.01
CA VAL A 409 17.64 -27.07 3.81
C VAL A 409 18.98 -26.49 4.17
N ASP A 410 19.52 -26.91 5.31
CA ASP A 410 20.81 -26.41 5.80
C ASP A 410 21.97 -27.04 5.02
N GLY A 411 22.82 -26.18 4.45
CA GLY A 411 24.10 -26.59 3.90
C GLY A 411 25.22 -26.45 4.92
N SER A 412 26.33 -27.16 4.73
CA SER A 412 27.51 -27.06 5.61
C SER A 412 28.00 -25.61 5.71
N GLN A 413 27.90 -24.83 4.63
CA GLN A 413 28.25 -23.41 4.58
C GLN A 413 27.44 -22.49 5.54
N HIS A 414 26.29 -22.94 6.07
CA HIS A 414 25.46 -22.17 7.00
C HIS A 414 26.03 -22.13 8.42
N TYR A 415 26.95 -23.03 8.77
CA TYR A 415 27.56 -23.09 10.10
C TYR A 415 29.07 -23.30 10.04
N THR A 416 29.68 -23.08 8.88
CA THR A 416 31.13 -23.20 8.68
C THR A 416 31.70 -22.03 7.87
N ARG A 417 32.99 -21.76 8.07
CA ARG A 417 33.82 -20.87 7.24
C ARG A 417 34.88 -21.69 6.50
N ASP A 418 35.66 -21.01 5.66
CA ASP A 418 36.73 -21.63 4.87
C ASP A 418 36.22 -22.80 4.00
N ASP A 419 35.14 -22.54 3.25
CA ASP A 419 34.53 -23.49 2.31
C ASP A 419 34.11 -24.82 2.94
N GLY A 420 33.44 -24.77 4.10
CA GLY A 420 32.93 -25.98 4.75
C GLY A 420 33.82 -26.58 5.84
N GLN A 421 35.05 -26.08 6.00
CA GLN A 421 36.08 -26.79 6.76
C GLN A 421 36.09 -26.50 8.26
N VAL A 422 35.71 -25.29 8.67
CA VAL A 422 35.84 -24.85 10.07
C VAL A 422 34.48 -24.42 10.60
N PRO A 423 33.97 -24.99 11.70
CA PRO A 423 32.75 -24.52 12.34
C PRO A 423 32.80 -23.02 12.69
N ASP A 424 31.72 -22.31 12.38
CA ASP A 424 31.56 -20.88 12.60
C ASP A 424 30.34 -20.62 13.50
N SER A 425 30.62 -20.36 14.77
CA SER A 425 29.59 -20.10 15.78
C SER A 425 28.80 -18.82 15.52
N HIS A 426 29.37 -17.84 14.81
CA HIS A 426 28.66 -16.61 14.44
C HIS A 426 27.59 -16.90 13.39
N LYS A 427 27.96 -17.61 12.32
CA LYS A 427 27.00 -18.02 11.29
C LYS A 427 25.87 -18.88 11.85
N TYR A 428 26.21 -19.79 12.77
CA TYR A 428 25.20 -20.56 13.49
C TYR A 428 24.24 -19.66 14.30
N ALA A 429 24.77 -18.67 15.03
CA ALA A 429 23.94 -17.74 15.79
C ALA A 429 23.01 -16.89 14.90
N GLU A 430 23.50 -16.44 13.74
CA GLU A 430 22.71 -15.73 12.73
C GLU A 430 21.59 -16.61 12.17
N MET A 431 21.89 -17.86 11.82
CA MET A 431 20.90 -18.82 11.33
C MET A 431 19.78 -19.04 12.36
N VAL A 432 20.13 -19.29 13.62
CA VAL A 432 19.12 -19.50 14.68
C VAL A 432 18.37 -18.20 15.00
N ALA A 433 18.99 -17.03 14.80
CA ALA A 433 18.29 -15.75 14.89
C ALA A 433 17.25 -15.57 13.77
N GLY A 434 17.59 -15.95 12.54
CA GLY A 434 16.65 -15.96 11.42
C GLY A 434 15.46 -16.90 11.65
N ASP A 435 15.70 -18.09 12.22
CA ASP A 435 14.65 -19.03 12.61
C ASP A 435 13.65 -18.40 13.60
N ARG A 436 14.16 -17.75 14.65
CA ARG A 436 13.31 -17.06 15.63
C ARG A 436 12.53 -15.91 15.00
N ASP A 437 13.14 -15.16 14.10
CA ASP A 437 12.46 -14.04 13.42
C ASP A 437 11.31 -14.53 12.53
N LEU A 438 11.50 -15.62 11.78
CA LEU A 438 10.43 -16.27 11.03
C LEU A 438 9.30 -16.74 11.95
N LYS A 439 9.62 -17.42 13.06
CA LYS A 439 8.61 -17.86 14.04
C LYS A 439 7.83 -16.71 14.66
N LEU A 440 8.50 -15.61 15.00
CA LEU A 440 7.85 -14.40 15.52
C LEU A 440 6.95 -13.70 14.49
N ARG A 441 7.10 -14.01 13.20
CA ARG A 441 6.21 -13.54 12.11
C ARG A 441 5.07 -14.54 11.83
N GLY A 442 4.97 -15.60 12.62
CA GLY A 442 3.92 -16.61 12.55
C GLY A 442 4.12 -17.64 11.42
N TYR A 443 5.38 -17.94 11.10
CA TYR A 443 5.75 -19.12 10.33
C TYR A 443 6.15 -20.27 11.26
N GLU A 444 5.77 -21.48 10.91
CA GLU A 444 6.32 -22.70 11.48
C GLU A 444 7.51 -23.15 10.64
N VAL A 445 8.68 -23.29 11.26
CA VAL A 445 9.94 -23.54 10.53
C VAL A 445 10.47 -24.93 10.88
N PHE A 446 10.65 -25.75 9.84
CA PHE A 446 11.31 -27.06 9.92
C PHE A 446 12.60 -27.01 9.12
N ARG A 447 13.72 -27.33 9.78
CA ARG A 447 15.05 -27.36 9.16
C ARG A 447 15.50 -28.80 8.96
N PHE A 448 16.03 -29.08 7.79
CA PHE A 448 16.65 -30.35 7.46
C PHE A 448 18.15 -30.16 7.25
N GLY A 449 18.95 -30.98 7.93
CA GLY A 449 20.40 -30.96 7.83
C GLY A 449 20.90 -31.44 6.48
N HIS A 450 22.10 -30.98 6.10
CA HIS A 450 22.76 -31.34 4.85
C HIS A 450 22.81 -32.87 4.63
N ASP A 451 23.22 -33.61 5.66
CA ASP A 451 23.41 -35.06 5.56
C ASP A 451 22.09 -35.84 5.45
N GLU A 452 20.98 -35.26 5.93
CA GLU A 452 19.65 -35.87 5.86
C GLU A 452 19.13 -35.86 4.42
N LEU A 453 19.42 -34.81 3.65
CA LEU A 453 18.84 -34.59 2.33
C LEU A 453 19.80 -34.72 1.16
N LYS A 454 21.13 -34.73 1.37
CA LYS A 454 22.12 -34.77 0.27
C LYS A 454 21.98 -35.99 -0.65
N ASP A 455 21.49 -37.10 -0.13
CA ASP A 455 21.30 -38.35 -0.86
C ASP A 455 19.82 -38.75 -0.88
N ALA A 456 19.30 -39.11 -2.06
CA ALA A 456 17.87 -39.37 -2.24
C ALA A 456 17.40 -40.66 -1.54
N GLU A 457 18.26 -41.67 -1.40
CA GLU A 457 17.92 -42.92 -0.73
C GLU A 457 17.78 -42.72 0.78
N ASN A 458 18.60 -41.84 1.37
CA ASN A 458 18.48 -41.44 2.77
C ASN A 458 17.32 -40.46 3.02
N ALA A 459 17.11 -39.51 2.10
CA ALA A 459 16.06 -38.50 2.23
C ALA A 459 14.64 -39.08 2.11
N ARG A 460 14.47 -40.13 1.30
CA ARG A 460 13.16 -40.75 1.05
C ARG A 460 12.46 -41.26 2.32
N PRO A 461 13.04 -42.16 3.14
CA PRO A 461 12.36 -42.67 4.33
C PRO A 461 12.04 -41.55 5.33
N LEU A 462 12.94 -40.57 5.49
CA LEU A 462 12.72 -39.39 6.34
C LEU A 462 11.48 -38.60 5.90
N LEU A 463 11.38 -38.26 4.62
CA LEU A 463 10.26 -37.47 4.09
C LEU A 463 8.96 -38.29 4.02
N GLN A 464 9.04 -39.62 3.87
CA GLN A 464 7.88 -40.52 3.93
C GLN A 464 7.24 -40.54 5.32
N GLU A 465 8.03 -40.39 6.38
CA GLU A 465 7.53 -40.27 7.75
C GLU A 465 7.08 -38.83 8.06
N PHE A 466 7.88 -37.84 7.67
CA PHE A 466 7.66 -36.43 8.02
C PHE A 466 6.41 -35.83 7.35
N LEU A 467 6.20 -36.02 6.05
CA LEU A 467 5.13 -35.33 5.33
C LEU A 467 3.73 -35.69 5.83
N PRO A 468 3.38 -36.97 6.07
CA PRO A 468 2.09 -37.32 6.66
C PRO A 468 1.92 -36.73 8.07
N ALA A 469 2.97 -36.78 8.90
CA ALA A 469 2.92 -36.22 10.25
C ALA A 469 2.71 -34.70 10.25
N LEU A 470 3.39 -33.99 9.34
CA LEU A 470 3.21 -32.55 9.12
C LEU A 470 1.77 -32.23 8.71
N PHE A 471 1.24 -32.91 7.70
CA PHE A 471 -0.13 -32.64 7.25
C PHE A 471 -1.18 -33.01 8.28
N GLN A 472 -0.95 -34.07 9.05
CA GLN A 472 -1.80 -34.40 10.19
C GLN A 472 -1.77 -33.31 11.28
N SER A 473 -0.60 -32.76 11.62
CA SER A 473 -0.48 -31.75 12.68
C SER A 473 -1.15 -30.42 12.32
N PHE A 474 -1.26 -30.12 11.03
CA PHE A 474 -1.90 -28.90 10.51
C PHE A 474 -3.31 -29.14 9.94
N GLU A 475 -3.91 -30.29 10.21
CA GLU A 475 -5.27 -30.65 9.77
C GLU A 475 -5.48 -30.53 8.24
N VAL A 476 -4.42 -30.79 7.47
CA VAL A 476 -4.46 -30.78 6.01
C VAL A 476 -5.14 -32.06 5.54
N ASN A 477 -6.45 -31.98 5.35
CA ASN A 477 -7.23 -33.06 4.79
C ASN A 477 -7.19 -32.94 3.26
N GLY A 478 -6.53 -33.89 2.59
CA GLY A 478 -6.79 -34.08 1.16
C GLY A 478 -8.28 -34.36 1.03
N ARG A 479 -9.04 -33.52 0.32
CA ARG A 479 -10.45 -33.82 0.04
C ARG A 479 -10.47 -35.17 -0.66
N ALA A 480 -10.90 -36.22 0.05
CA ALA A 480 -11.24 -37.47 -0.57
C ALA A 480 -12.32 -37.12 -1.60
N SER A 481 -12.00 -37.40 -2.86
CA SER A 481 -12.82 -37.27 -4.06
C SER A 481 -14.32 -37.40 -3.85
#